data_AF-A0A414ZHQ7-F1
#
_entry.id   AF-A0A414ZHQ7-F1
#
_cell.length_a   1.000
_cell.length_b   1.000
_cell.length_c   1.000
_cell.angle_alpha   90.00
_cell.angle_beta   90.00
_cell.angle_gamma   90.00
#
_symmetry.space_group_name_H-M   'P 1'
#
loop_
_entity.id
_entity.type
_entity.pdbx_description
1 polymer ?
#
loop_
_entity_poly.entity_id
_entity_poly.type
_entity_poly.pdbx_seq_one_letter_code
_entity_poly.pdbx_strand_id
1 'polypeptide(L)'
;MVRNYIFGEPVETDAVVKEIASSAWCDGVFQKKEDGFHYSLKEDEIVYGLGENVRGINKRGWRYISNCSDNPNHCENTNSLYGAHNFIMVGDGVHETYGLFVDTPGRVTALAHRVHNFCSHDTRKAPSQEGTLSTV
;
A
#
# COMPACT_ATOMS: atom_id res chain seq x y z
N MET A 1 -2.63 15.57 -6.57
CA MET A 1 -2.77 16.56 -5.49
C MET A 1 -2.59 15.79 -4.21
N VAL A 2 -1.65 16.13 -3.31
CA VAL A 2 -1.38 15.26 -2.15
C VAL A 2 -2.31 15.57 -0.98
N ARG A 3 -2.93 14.55 -0.40
CA ARG A 3 -3.73 14.62 0.83
C ARG A 3 -3.15 13.66 1.86
N ASN A 4 -3.07 14.11 3.10
CA ASN A 4 -2.59 13.30 4.22
C ASN A 4 -3.76 12.95 5.14
N TYR A 5 -3.92 11.69 5.50
CA TYR A 5 -4.95 11.15 6.38
C TYR A 5 -4.31 10.36 7.50
N ILE A 6 -4.64 10.68 8.75
CA ILE A 6 -4.04 10.05 9.93
C ILE A 6 -5.05 9.09 10.57
N PHE A 7 -4.60 7.87 10.90
CA PHE A 7 -5.40 6.86 11.58
C PHE A 7 -4.72 6.40 12.86
N GLY A 8 -5.43 6.52 13.98
CA GLY A 8 -4.88 6.22 15.30
C GLY A 8 -3.77 7.20 15.68
N GLU A 9 -2.75 6.68 16.35
CA GLU A 9 -1.55 7.40 16.81
C GLU A 9 -0.30 6.83 16.12
N PRO A 10 -0.03 7.15 14.85
CA PRO A 10 1.11 6.59 14.11
C PRO A 10 2.46 6.98 14.71
N VAL A 11 3.44 6.07 14.56
CA VAL A 11 4.85 6.38 14.78
C VAL A 11 5.37 7.24 13.63
N GLU A 12 6.00 8.37 13.95
CA GLU A 12 6.70 9.22 12.97
C GLU A 12 7.87 8.47 12.35
N THR A 13 7.88 8.36 11.02
CA THR A 13 8.87 7.58 10.27
C THR A 13 9.91 8.47 9.57
N ASP A 14 9.68 9.78 9.53
CA ASP A 14 10.44 10.76 8.75
C ASP A 14 10.47 10.44 7.23
N ALA A 15 9.54 9.62 6.73
CA ALA A 15 9.50 9.22 5.31
C ALA A 15 9.13 10.37 4.37
N VAL A 16 8.36 11.36 4.86
CA VAL A 16 7.93 12.53 4.10
C VAL A 16 8.48 13.80 4.76
N VAL A 17 9.50 14.41 4.15
CA VAL A 17 10.16 15.62 4.68
C VAL A 17 9.27 16.87 4.59
N LYS A 18 8.30 16.88 3.66
CA LYS A 18 7.40 18.00 3.49
C LYS A 18 6.23 17.87 4.45
N GLU A 19 5.98 18.89 5.26
CA GLU A 19 4.76 18.95 6.07
C GLU A 19 3.51 19.01 5.18
N ILE A 20 2.58 18.08 5.42
CA ILE A 20 1.28 18.01 4.75
C ILE A 20 0.20 17.98 5.82
N ALA A 21 -0.64 19.02 5.84
CA ALA A 21 -1.73 19.13 6.79
C ALA A 21 -2.66 17.91 6.71
N SER A 22 -2.99 17.35 7.87
CA SER A 22 -3.94 16.25 7.97
C SER A 22 -5.33 16.69 7.50
N SER A 23 -6.00 15.84 6.73
CA SER A 23 -7.35 16.03 6.24
C SER A 23 -8.28 14.98 6.83
N ALA A 24 -9.57 15.30 6.96
CA ALA A 24 -10.57 14.29 7.24
C ALA A 24 -10.67 13.31 6.07
N TRP A 25 -10.82 12.02 6.35
CA TRP A 25 -10.93 10.99 5.32
C TRP A 25 -12.09 11.27 4.36
N CYS A 26 -11.77 11.57 3.09
CA CYS A 26 -12.76 11.84 2.05
C CYS A 26 -12.11 11.68 0.67
N ASP A 27 -11.62 10.48 0.37
CA ASP A 27 -10.83 10.30 -0.85
C ASP A 27 -11.68 9.98 -2.08
N GLY A 28 -12.85 9.34 -1.91
CA GLY A 28 -13.76 8.96 -3.00
C GLY A 28 -13.23 7.88 -3.96
N VAL A 29 -11.90 7.71 -3.99
CA VAL A 29 -11.14 6.79 -4.83
C VAL A 29 -10.83 5.51 -4.06
N PHE A 30 -10.10 5.61 -2.95
CA PHE A 30 -9.86 4.48 -2.06
C PHE A 30 -11.00 4.35 -1.04
N GLN A 31 -11.53 3.14 -0.87
CA GLN A 31 -12.55 2.82 0.12
C GLN A 31 -11.90 2.25 1.38
N LYS A 32 -12.07 2.93 2.52
CA LYS A 32 -11.67 2.37 3.82
C LYS A 32 -12.72 1.36 4.29
N LYS A 33 -12.29 0.14 4.60
CA LYS A 33 -13.09 -0.93 5.21
C LYS A 33 -12.40 -1.43 6.49
N GLU A 34 -13.04 -2.36 7.20
CA GLU A 34 -12.48 -2.93 8.44
C GLU A 34 -11.14 -3.64 8.21
N ASP A 35 -10.95 -4.27 7.05
CA ASP A 35 -9.78 -5.08 6.71
C ASP A 35 -8.64 -4.30 6.02
N GLY A 36 -8.92 -3.09 5.50
CA GLY A 36 -7.92 -2.25 4.85
C GLY A 36 -8.49 -1.20 3.89
N PHE A 37 -7.65 -0.74 2.95
CA PHE A 37 -8.02 0.18 1.88
C PHE A 37 -8.24 -0.58 0.57
N HIS A 38 -9.39 -0.34 -0.06
CA HIS A 38 -9.83 -1.05 -1.26
C HIS A 38 -9.92 -0.08 -2.44
N TYR A 39 -9.46 -0.52 -3.60
CA TYR A 39 -9.60 0.18 -4.88
C TYR A 39 -10.16 -0.79 -5.93
N SER A 40 -11.11 -0.33 -6.73
CA SER A 40 -11.74 -1.14 -7.78
C SER A 40 -10.96 -1.03 -9.09
N LEU A 41 -10.03 -1.97 -9.31
CA LEU A 41 -9.23 -2.01 -10.53
C LEU A 41 -10.07 -2.31 -11.78
N LYS A 42 -9.91 -1.49 -12.83
CA LYS A 42 -10.42 -1.81 -14.18
C LYS A 42 -9.61 -2.93 -14.82
N GLU A 43 -10.14 -3.44 -15.93
CA GLU A 43 -9.53 -4.56 -16.67
C GLU A 43 -8.13 -4.21 -17.20
N ASP A 44 -7.95 -2.99 -17.68
CA ASP A 44 -6.77 -2.46 -18.36
C ASP A 44 -5.83 -1.67 -17.46
N GLU A 45 -6.27 -1.28 -16.26
CA GLU A 45 -5.45 -0.55 -15.30
C GLU A 45 -4.22 -1.34 -14.85
N ILE A 46 -3.10 -0.64 -14.67
CA ILE A 46 -1.84 -1.21 -14.21
C ILE A 46 -1.63 -0.81 -12.75
N VAL A 47 -1.01 -1.73 -12.00
CA VAL A 47 -0.58 -1.47 -10.61
C VAL A 47 0.94 -1.35 -10.62
N TYR A 48 1.46 -0.21 -10.21
CA TYR A 48 2.89 0.09 -10.11
C TYR A 48 3.32 0.27 -8.66
N GLY A 49 4.64 0.35 -8.43
CA GLY A 49 5.22 0.68 -7.14
C GLY A 49 5.75 -0.55 -6.40
N LEU A 50 5.65 -0.51 -5.06
CA LEU A 50 6.17 -1.48 -4.10
C LEU A 50 7.70 -1.64 -4.10
N GLY A 51 8.42 -0.85 -4.89
CA GLY A 51 9.89 -0.79 -4.88
C GLY A 51 10.56 -2.16 -5.04
N GLU A 52 11.40 -2.53 -4.08
CA GLU A 52 12.11 -3.82 -4.10
C GLU A 52 11.15 -4.97 -3.82
N ASN A 53 10.73 -5.66 -4.88
CA ASN A 53 9.91 -6.85 -4.80
C ASN A 53 10.22 -7.79 -5.97
N VAL A 54 9.88 -9.07 -5.82
CA VAL A 54 9.88 -10.01 -6.95
C VAL A 54 8.78 -9.66 -7.96
N ARG A 55 8.71 -10.44 -9.06
CA ARG A 55 7.76 -10.28 -10.18
C ARG A 55 8.04 -9.02 -11.02
N GLY A 56 7.13 -8.71 -11.95
CA GLY A 56 7.28 -7.62 -12.90
C GLY A 56 6.86 -6.25 -12.37
N ILE A 57 6.93 -5.27 -13.27
CA ILE A 57 6.53 -3.87 -13.05
C ILE A 57 5.02 -3.78 -12.74
N ASN A 58 4.19 -4.49 -13.50
CA ASN A 58 2.77 -4.60 -13.19
C ASN A 58 2.58 -5.57 -12.01
N LYS A 59 2.19 -5.03 -10.85
CA LYS A 59 2.07 -5.77 -9.60
C LYS A 59 0.79 -6.61 -9.51
N ARG A 60 -0.10 -6.58 -10.52
CA ARG A 60 -1.31 -7.42 -10.55
C ARG A 60 -0.98 -8.92 -10.50
N GLY A 61 -1.94 -9.71 -10.04
CA GLY A 61 -1.89 -11.16 -9.91
C GLY A 61 -1.16 -11.70 -8.69
N TRP A 62 -0.72 -10.87 -7.72
CA TRP A 62 0.12 -11.36 -6.62
C TRP A 62 -0.14 -10.68 -5.27
N ARG A 63 0.41 -11.31 -4.20
CA ARG A 63 0.43 -10.81 -2.83
C ARG A 63 1.85 -10.41 -2.44
N TYR A 64 2.04 -9.15 -2.11
CA TYR A 64 3.29 -8.60 -1.59
C TYR A 64 3.11 -8.25 -0.13
N ILE A 65 4.15 -8.50 0.66
CA ILE A 65 4.16 -8.24 2.08
C ILE A 65 5.41 -7.40 2.37
N SER A 66 5.20 -6.16 2.77
CA SER A 66 6.24 -5.31 3.32
C SER A 66 6.55 -5.79 4.74
N ASN A 67 7.63 -6.56 4.85
CA ASN A 67 8.15 -7.10 6.09
C ASN A 67 9.59 -7.50 5.82
N CYS A 68 10.52 -6.57 6.06
CA CYS A 68 11.93 -6.74 5.73
C CYS A 68 12.45 -8.10 6.22
N SER A 69 12.81 -8.96 5.27
CA SER A 69 13.11 -10.37 5.53
C SER A 69 14.40 -10.75 4.82
N ASP A 70 15.31 -11.36 5.58
CA ASP A 70 16.48 -12.03 5.02
C ASP A 70 16.05 -13.41 4.49
N ASN A 71 15.94 -13.52 3.17
CA ASN A 71 15.67 -14.77 2.47
C ASN A 71 16.68 -14.93 1.33
N PRO A 72 17.62 -15.89 1.41
CA PRO A 72 18.63 -16.06 0.37
C PRO A 72 18.08 -16.61 -0.96
N ASN A 73 16.85 -17.14 -0.95
CA ASN A 73 16.24 -17.76 -2.13
C ASN A 73 15.11 -16.88 -2.69
N HIS A 74 15.46 -16.02 -3.63
CA HIS A 74 14.51 -15.10 -4.29
C HIS A 74 13.71 -15.80 -5.39
N CYS A 75 12.76 -16.63 -4.99
CA CYS A 75 11.86 -17.34 -5.89
C CYS A 75 10.63 -16.49 -6.24
N GLU A 76 9.94 -16.84 -7.34
CA GLU A 76 8.71 -16.16 -7.76
C GLU A 76 7.56 -16.21 -6.73
N ASN A 77 7.60 -17.19 -5.82
CA ASN A 77 6.62 -17.36 -4.75
C ASN A 77 6.96 -16.57 -3.47
N THR A 78 8.09 -15.88 -3.44
CA THR A 78 8.50 -15.02 -2.32
C THR A 78 7.53 -13.83 -2.19
N ASN A 79 7.10 -13.53 -0.97
CA ASN A 79 6.18 -12.42 -0.70
C ASN A 79 6.86 -11.18 -0.10
N SER A 80 8.07 -11.34 0.46
CA SER A 80 8.82 -10.28 1.14
C SER A 80 10.30 -10.40 0.81
N LEU A 81 10.95 -9.26 0.57
CA LEU A 81 12.40 -9.13 0.42
C LEU A 81 12.94 -8.21 1.53
N TYR A 82 14.09 -7.56 1.30
CA TYR A 82 14.75 -6.72 2.29
C TYR A 82 14.08 -5.35 2.46
N GLY A 83 13.54 -4.78 1.38
CA GLY A 83 12.85 -3.49 1.38
C GLY A 83 11.36 -3.55 1.72
N ALA A 84 10.86 -2.46 2.31
CA ALA A 84 9.45 -2.21 2.60
C ALA A 84 9.03 -0.85 2.02
N HIS A 85 8.81 -0.79 0.71
CA HIS A 85 8.50 0.46 0.00
C HIS A 85 6.98 0.57 -0.21
N ASN A 86 6.27 1.13 0.76
CA ASN A 86 4.80 1.11 0.86
C ASN A 86 4.08 2.14 -0.04
N PHE A 87 4.58 2.37 -1.25
CA PHE A 87 3.94 3.22 -2.24
C PHE A 87 3.38 2.39 -3.40
N ILE A 88 2.12 2.60 -3.73
CA ILE A 88 1.44 1.96 -4.87
C ILE A 88 0.79 3.04 -5.73
N MET A 89 0.80 2.82 -7.05
CA MET A 89 0.14 3.70 -8.01
C MET A 89 -0.75 2.85 -8.92
N VAL A 90 -2.00 3.26 -9.08
CA VAL A 90 -3.00 2.55 -9.88
C VAL A 90 -3.56 3.49 -10.94
N GLY A 91 -3.77 3.00 -12.16
CA GLY A 91 -4.36 3.81 -13.22
C GLY A 91 -3.88 3.46 -14.62
N ASP A 92 -4.13 4.40 -15.53
CA ASP A 92 -3.72 4.38 -16.93
C ASP A 92 -2.33 5.04 -17.17
N GLY A 93 -1.75 5.65 -16.13
CA GLY A 93 -0.50 6.40 -16.20
C GLY A 93 -0.65 7.80 -16.82
N VAL A 94 -1.87 8.25 -17.16
CA VAL A 94 -2.10 9.50 -17.89
C VAL A 94 -3.21 10.36 -17.27
N HIS A 95 -4.44 9.85 -17.17
CA HIS A 95 -5.61 10.64 -16.80
C HIS A 95 -6.21 10.24 -15.45
N GLU A 96 -6.38 8.93 -15.23
CA GLU A 96 -7.03 8.37 -14.05
C GLU A 96 -5.99 7.58 -13.26
N THR A 97 -5.01 8.31 -12.70
CA THR A 97 -3.91 7.72 -11.96
C THR A 97 -3.87 8.26 -10.54
N TYR A 98 -3.84 7.33 -9.59
CA TYR A 98 -3.93 7.61 -8.16
C TYR A 98 -2.79 6.96 -7.41
N GLY A 99 -2.16 7.71 -6.51
CA GLY A 99 -1.10 7.22 -5.64
C GLY A 99 -1.59 6.97 -4.23
N LEU A 100 -1.09 5.92 -3.59
CA LEU A 100 -1.30 5.61 -2.18
C LEU A 100 0.04 5.26 -1.52
N PHE A 101 0.42 6.06 -0.53
CA PHE A 101 1.57 5.81 0.33
C PHE A 101 1.06 5.46 1.73
N VAL A 102 1.40 4.26 2.20
CA VAL A 102 1.07 3.78 3.56
C VAL A 102 2.28 3.97 4.45
N ASP A 103 2.27 5.03 5.23
CA ASP A 103 3.35 5.40 6.11
C ASP A 103 3.17 4.73 7.47
N THR A 104 3.85 3.60 7.63
CA THR A 104 3.87 2.80 8.85
C THR A 104 5.14 1.96 8.89
N PRO A 105 5.79 1.82 10.05
CA PRO A 105 6.87 0.85 10.23
C PRO A 105 6.34 -0.58 10.41
N GLY A 106 5.02 -0.75 10.51
CA GLY A 106 4.38 -2.05 10.67
C GLY A 106 4.35 -2.88 9.39
N ARG A 107 3.93 -4.15 9.55
CA ARG A 107 3.73 -5.05 8.42
C ARG A 107 2.57 -4.60 7.54
N VAL A 108 2.81 -4.44 6.24
CA VAL A 108 1.78 -4.08 5.24
C VAL A 108 1.61 -5.21 4.24
N THR A 109 0.37 -5.54 3.91
CA THR A 109 0.03 -6.54 2.88
C THR A 109 -0.58 -5.83 1.67
N ALA A 110 0.18 -5.69 0.59
CA ALA A 110 -0.33 -5.20 -0.68
C ALA A 110 -0.76 -6.39 -1.53
N LEU A 111 -2.04 -6.45 -1.81
CA LEU A 111 -2.64 -7.48 -2.61
C LEU A 111 -2.92 -6.74 -3.97
N ALA A 112 -2.81 -7.39 -5.15
CA ALA A 112 -3.42 -6.87 -6.38
C ALA A 112 -3.98 -7.98 -7.30
N HIS A 113 -5.25 -8.35 -7.24
CA HIS A 113 -5.91 -9.37 -8.08
C HIS A 113 -7.22 -8.82 -8.68
N ARG A 114 -7.75 -9.45 -9.73
CA ARG A 114 -9.07 -9.10 -10.28
C ARG A 114 -10.16 -9.43 -9.26
N VAL A 115 -10.97 -8.42 -8.96
CA VAL A 115 -12.34 -8.43 -8.43
C VAL A 115 -12.54 -9.32 -7.20
N HIS A 116 -12.68 -8.62 -6.07
CA HIS A 116 -12.91 -9.06 -4.69
C HIS A 116 -11.64 -9.35 -3.87
N ASN A 117 -11.36 -8.40 -2.97
CA ASN A 117 -10.53 -8.46 -1.75
C ASN A 117 -9.10 -7.95 -1.87
N PHE A 118 -8.84 -6.71 -1.40
CA PHE A 118 -7.51 -6.12 -1.39
C PHE A 118 -7.16 -5.38 -0.09
N CYS A 119 -5.93 -5.69 0.37
CA CYS A 119 -5.28 -5.38 1.64
C CYS A 119 -5.97 -6.02 2.86
N SER A 120 -5.38 -7.11 3.38
CA SER A 120 -5.75 -7.67 4.68
C SER A 120 -4.60 -7.52 5.67
N HIS A 121 -4.92 -6.92 6.81
CA HIS A 121 -4.10 -7.00 8.02
C HIS A 121 -4.35 -8.37 8.67
N ASP A 122 -3.31 -9.17 8.94
CA ASP A 122 -3.47 -10.34 9.81
C ASP A 122 -3.54 -9.83 11.26
N THR A 123 -4.76 -9.66 11.76
CA THR A 123 -5.04 -9.16 13.12
C THR A 123 -4.72 -10.16 14.22
N ARG A 124 -4.11 -11.32 13.92
CA ARG A 124 -3.87 -12.33 14.96
C ARG A 124 -2.73 -12.00 15.92
N LYS A 125 -1.87 -11.00 15.68
CA LYS A 125 -0.79 -10.57 16.62
C LYS A 125 -0.25 -9.12 16.47
N ALA A 126 -1.08 -8.10 16.27
CA ALA A 126 -0.60 -6.71 16.39
C ALA A 126 -1.72 -5.76 16.89
N PRO A 127 -1.38 -4.71 17.66
CA PRO A 127 -2.37 -3.81 18.27
C PRO A 127 -3.09 -2.97 17.21
N SER A 128 -4.19 -2.36 17.65
CA SER A 128 -5.07 -1.44 16.94
C SER A 128 -4.39 -0.48 15.95
N GLN A 129 -5.10 -0.17 14.87
CA GLN A 129 -4.70 0.68 13.74
C GLN A 129 -3.92 1.95 14.14
N GLU A 130 -2.63 2.00 13.80
CA GLU A 130 -1.75 3.17 13.91
C GLU A 130 -0.99 3.34 12.59
N GLY A 131 -1.27 4.39 11.83
CA GLY A 131 -0.62 4.65 10.54
C GLY A 131 -1.02 5.99 9.90
N THR A 132 -0.08 6.63 9.22
CA THR A 132 -0.34 7.79 8.37
C THR A 132 -0.55 7.31 6.94
N LEU A 133 -1.54 7.83 6.24
CA LEU A 133 -1.86 7.49 4.86
C LEU A 133 -1.83 8.75 4.00
N SER A 134 -0.92 8.82 3.04
CA SER A 134 -0.92 9.89 2.06
C SER A 134 -1.44 9.40 0.71
N THR A 135 -2.43 10.09 0.13
CA THR A 135 -2.89 9.86 -1.25
C THR A 135 -2.40 10.98 -2.15
N VAL A 136 -2.06 10.67 -3.40
CA VAL A 136 -1.52 11.62 -4.40
C VAL A 136 -2.41 11.67 -5.63
#